data_AF-A0A7K2JC11-F1
#
_entry.id   AF-A0A7K2JC11-F1
#
_cell.length_a   1.000
_cell.length_b   1.000
_cell.length_c   1.000
_cell.angle_alpha   90.00
_cell.angle_beta   90.00
_cell.angle_gamma   90.00
#
_symmetry.space_group_name_H-M   'P 1'
#
loop_
_entity.id
_entity.type
_entity.pdbx_description
1 polymer ?
#
loop_
_entity_poly.entity_id
_entity_poly.type
_entity_poly.pdbx_seq_one_letter_code
_entity_poly.pdbx_strand_id
1 'polypeptide(L)'
;MLIYARPGDTVHISEMFRLVRGNQHILDVLEVLHRDQLALRIHDGAFSAMDLTARHPRTGELLSTVKFMVQTLAAAGELQRDLQRELTYDGLRAAAAKGRKGGRPPALTGETVTTVRTAFLEGRSIAALAREHHVSRGAVRTAVDDLLPEHVAAAEETPAPELPVTLDMPGKVADFLRSAELDAVERTALDQGVTVRRGQGYTLRVTAAPSVHRQLLTRCQPLDGGHDLPAVPAQRKARRDYENRVSTLAP
;
A
#
# COMPACT_ATOMS: atom_id res chain seq x y z
N MET A 1 36.16 10.98 6.60
CA MET A 1 37.51 10.40 6.82
C MET A 1 38.13 9.99 5.49
N LEU A 2 37.52 9.07 4.72
CA LEU A 2 38.04 8.63 3.41
C LEU A 2 38.18 9.73 2.36
N ILE A 3 37.37 10.79 2.42
CA ILE A 3 37.43 11.94 1.51
C ILE A 3 38.73 12.75 1.54
N TYR A 4 39.56 12.59 2.58
CA TYR A 4 40.84 13.29 2.72
C TYR A 4 42.04 12.39 2.40
N ALA A 5 41.82 11.09 2.21
CA ALA A 5 42.87 10.11 2.00
C ALA A 5 43.35 10.15 0.54
N ARG A 6 44.66 9.95 0.35
CA ARG A 6 45.31 9.90 -0.95
C ARG A 6 45.73 8.46 -1.26
N PRO A 7 45.87 8.11 -2.55
CA PRO A 7 46.44 6.82 -2.95
C PRO A 7 47.75 6.52 -2.21
N GLY A 8 47.83 5.35 -1.58
CA GLY A 8 48.97 4.93 -0.76
C GLY A 8 48.82 5.19 0.74
N ASP A 9 47.83 5.97 1.17
CA ASP A 9 47.61 6.24 2.60
C ASP A 9 47.10 4.99 3.34
N THR A 10 47.43 4.90 4.62
CA THR A 10 46.93 3.87 5.52
C THR A 10 45.90 4.44 6.49
N VAL A 11 44.69 3.88 6.46
CA VAL A 11 43.62 4.20 7.39
C VAL A 11 43.75 3.30 8.60
N HIS A 12 43.92 3.90 9.78
CA HIS A 12 43.94 3.17 11.05
C HIS A 12 42.60 3.29 11.75
N ILE A 13 42.04 2.16 12.16
CA ILE A 13 40.83 2.10 12.97
C ILE A 13 41.07 1.20 14.18
N SER A 14 40.41 1.50 15.30
CA SER A 14 40.49 0.64 16.48
C SER A 14 39.86 -0.72 16.20
N GLU A 15 38.63 -0.74 15.66
CA GLU A 15 37.85 -1.94 15.37
C GLU A 15 37.08 -1.78 14.07
N MET A 16 36.81 -2.89 13.37
CA MET A 16 36.07 -2.90 12.10
C MET A 16 34.71 -2.21 12.19
N PHE A 17 33.95 -2.46 13.26
CA PHE A 17 32.59 -1.93 13.45
C PHE A 17 32.53 -0.42 13.73
N ARG A 18 33.68 0.26 13.85
CA ARG A 18 33.72 1.75 13.86
C ARG A 18 33.62 2.34 12.46
N LEU A 19 34.00 1.57 11.44
CA LEU A 19 33.98 1.96 10.04
C LEU A 19 32.70 1.51 9.32
N VAL A 20 32.17 0.34 9.70
CA VAL A 20 31.03 -0.30 9.01
C VAL A 20 29.75 -0.30 9.84
N ARG A 21 28.59 -0.48 9.18
CA ARG A 21 27.26 -0.50 9.83
C ARG A 21 26.57 -1.86 9.76
N GLY A 22 27.21 -2.84 9.14
CA GLY A 22 26.70 -4.18 8.92
C GLY A 22 27.65 -4.99 8.05
N ASN A 23 27.38 -6.28 7.92
CA ASN A 23 28.28 -7.22 7.25
C ASN A 23 28.40 -6.94 5.75
N GLN A 24 27.29 -6.61 5.07
CA GLN A 24 27.33 -6.23 3.67
C GLN A 24 28.21 -4.99 3.44
N HIS A 25 28.11 -4.00 4.35
CA HIS A 25 28.88 -2.76 4.28
C HIS A 25 30.40 -2.98 4.42
N ILE A 26 30.85 -4.11 4.96
CA ILE A 26 32.28 -4.46 5.01
C ILE A 26 32.84 -4.61 3.60
N LEU A 27 32.16 -5.38 2.74
CA LEU A 27 32.64 -5.62 1.39
C LEU A 27 32.66 -4.33 0.57
N ASP A 28 31.61 -3.52 0.68
CA ASP A 28 31.51 -2.23 0.00
C ASP A 28 32.67 -1.29 0.40
N VAL A 29 32.99 -1.22 1.69
CA VAL A 29 34.11 -0.39 2.19
C VAL A 29 35.46 -0.92 1.72
N LEU A 30 35.65 -2.24 1.69
CA LEU A 30 36.88 -2.84 1.17
C LEU A 30 37.04 -2.57 -0.33
N GLU A 31 35.96 -2.58 -1.12
CA GLU A 31 36.00 -2.19 -2.53
C GLU A 31 36.39 -0.73 -2.72
N VAL A 32 35.87 0.18 -1.89
CA VAL A 32 36.25 1.60 -1.92
C VAL A 32 37.72 1.78 -1.59
N LEU A 33 38.19 1.19 -0.48
CA LEU A 33 39.61 1.22 -0.09
C LEU A 33 40.50 0.63 -1.19
N HIS A 34 40.02 -0.43 -1.83
CA HIS A 34 40.72 -1.07 -2.93
C HIS A 34 40.86 -0.15 -4.14
N ARG A 35 39.75 0.44 -4.60
CA ARG A 35 39.72 1.38 -5.73
C ARG A 35 40.61 2.59 -5.47
N ASP A 36 40.56 3.13 -4.26
CA ASP A 36 41.24 4.38 -3.90
C ASP A 36 42.71 4.15 -3.48
N GLN A 37 43.22 2.91 -3.62
CA GLN A 37 44.59 2.50 -3.29
C GLN A 37 44.98 2.74 -1.83
N LEU A 38 44.03 2.56 -0.93
CA LEU A 38 44.21 2.75 0.51
C LEU A 38 44.49 1.41 1.19
N ALA A 39 45.36 1.45 2.21
CA ALA A 39 45.56 0.33 3.12
C ALA A 39 44.68 0.51 4.37
N LEU A 40 44.22 -0.60 4.96
CA LEU A 40 43.42 -0.58 6.18
C LEU A 40 44.14 -1.35 7.28
N ARG A 41 44.34 -0.71 8.43
CA ARG A 41 44.92 -1.33 9.62
C ARG A 41 43.92 -1.28 10.76
N ILE A 42 43.59 -2.46 11.28
CA ILE A 42 42.63 -2.66 12.37
C ILE A 42 43.43 -3.09 13.59
N HIS A 43 43.25 -2.42 14.72
CA HIS A 43 44.05 -2.69 15.92
C HIS A 43 43.44 -3.74 16.85
N ASP A 44 42.13 -3.97 16.80
CA ASP A 44 41.41 -4.85 17.71
C ASP A 44 40.30 -5.65 17.00
N GLY A 45 39.89 -6.75 17.63
CA GLY A 45 38.84 -7.66 17.17
C GLY A 45 39.31 -8.72 16.17
N ALA A 46 38.34 -9.44 15.60
CA ALA A 46 38.58 -10.62 14.75
C ALA A 46 39.41 -10.33 13.49
N PHE A 47 39.45 -9.07 13.04
CA PHE A 47 40.15 -8.66 11.82
C PHE A 47 41.52 -8.03 12.07
N SER A 48 41.96 -7.89 13.33
CA SER A 48 43.20 -7.18 13.69
C SER A 48 44.48 -7.82 13.12
N ALA A 49 44.49 -9.14 12.98
CA ALA A 49 45.64 -9.90 12.46
C ALA A 49 45.63 -10.07 10.93
N MET A 50 44.69 -9.45 10.21
CA MET A 50 44.49 -9.67 8.77
C MET A 50 44.75 -8.40 7.97
N ASP A 51 45.49 -8.53 6.86
CA ASP A 51 45.53 -7.50 5.83
C ASP A 51 44.32 -7.66 4.90
N LEU A 52 43.27 -6.89 5.18
CA LEU A 52 42.04 -6.90 4.39
C LEU A 52 42.16 -6.14 3.06
N THR A 53 43.30 -5.51 2.80
CA THR A 53 43.57 -4.76 1.56
C THR A 53 44.57 -5.46 0.64
N ALA A 54 44.98 -6.69 0.99
CA ALA A 54 45.93 -7.47 0.21
C ALA A 54 45.46 -7.67 -1.24
N ARG A 55 46.39 -7.42 -2.17
CA ARG A 55 46.12 -7.41 -3.62
C ARG A 55 46.81 -8.58 -4.31
N HIS A 56 46.16 -9.11 -5.32
CA HIS A 56 46.76 -10.11 -6.17
C HIS A 56 47.88 -9.47 -7.04
N PRO A 57 49.12 -10.00 -7.02
CA PRO A 57 50.28 -9.33 -7.64
C PRO A 57 50.17 -9.06 -9.14
N ARG A 58 49.38 -9.84 -9.88
CA ARG A 58 49.24 -9.70 -11.35
C ARG A 58 47.98 -8.97 -11.79
N THR A 59 46.89 -9.06 -11.03
CA THR A 59 45.59 -8.49 -11.43
C THR A 59 45.29 -7.19 -10.70
N GLY A 60 46.00 -6.91 -9.61
CA GLY A 60 45.77 -5.72 -8.78
C GLY A 60 44.49 -5.79 -7.95
N GLU A 61 43.64 -6.80 -8.15
CA GLU A 61 42.37 -7.03 -7.47
C GLU A 61 42.53 -7.51 -6.03
N LEU A 62 41.48 -7.36 -5.21
CA LEU A 62 41.46 -7.85 -3.83
C LEU A 62 41.61 -9.39 -3.83
N LEU A 63 42.50 -9.90 -2.98
CA LEU A 63 42.81 -11.32 -2.93
C LEU A 63 41.56 -12.16 -2.60
N SER A 64 41.33 -13.25 -3.34
CA SER A 64 40.14 -14.09 -3.17
C SER A 64 40.05 -14.72 -1.77
N THR A 65 41.18 -15.00 -1.13
CA THR A 65 41.24 -15.47 0.26
C THR A 65 40.73 -14.44 1.25
N VAL A 66 41.02 -13.16 1.04
CA VAL A 66 40.48 -12.05 1.85
C VAL A 66 38.97 -11.97 1.67
N LYS A 67 38.48 -12.00 0.42
CA LYS A 67 37.03 -12.01 0.13
C LYS A 67 36.34 -13.18 0.84
N PHE A 68 36.90 -14.38 0.72
CA PHE A 68 36.36 -15.60 1.35
C PHE A 68 36.34 -15.50 2.89
N MET A 69 37.43 -15.05 3.51
CA MET A 69 37.51 -14.92 4.97
C MET A 69 36.52 -13.90 5.51
N VAL A 70 36.43 -12.73 4.85
CA VAL A 70 35.47 -11.68 5.21
C VAL A 70 34.04 -12.20 5.08
N GLN A 71 33.70 -12.87 3.98
CA GLN A 71 32.38 -13.47 3.77
C GLN A 71 32.06 -14.55 4.81
N THR A 72 33.03 -15.38 5.18
CA THR A 72 32.84 -16.45 6.18
C THR A 72 32.59 -15.85 7.57
N LEU A 73 33.39 -14.86 7.97
CA LEU A 73 33.22 -14.18 9.26
C LEU A 73 31.91 -13.37 9.30
N ALA A 74 31.55 -12.74 8.18
CA ALA A 74 30.26 -12.09 8.02
C ALA A 74 29.11 -13.10 8.19
N ALA A 75 29.13 -14.23 7.49
CA ALA A 75 28.10 -15.25 7.59
C ALA A 75 27.99 -15.80 9.03
N ALA A 76 29.11 -16.04 9.71
CA ALA A 76 29.12 -16.45 11.12
C ALA A 76 28.46 -15.39 12.03
N GLY A 77 28.75 -14.10 11.81
CA GLY A 77 28.13 -13.00 12.55
C GLY A 77 26.64 -12.80 12.24
N GLU A 78 26.17 -13.19 11.06
CA GLU A 78 24.73 -13.24 10.73
C GLU A 78 24.04 -14.37 11.46
N LEU A 79 24.60 -15.58 11.39
CA LEU A 79 24.09 -16.75 12.11
C LEU A 79 23.95 -16.46 13.61
N GLN A 80 24.98 -15.87 14.23
CA GLN A 80 24.92 -15.52 15.65
C GLN A 80 23.83 -14.49 15.96
N ARG A 81 23.64 -13.48 15.11
CA ARG A 81 22.57 -12.47 15.28
C ARG A 81 21.18 -13.11 15.16
N ASP A 82 21.01 -14.05 14.24
CA ASP A 82 19.73 -14.73 14.05
C ASP A 82 19.42 -15.65 15.23
N LEU A 83 20.41 -16.39 15.76
CA LEU A 83 20.25 -17.16 16.98
C LEU A 83 19.88 -16.28 18.20
N GLN A 84 20.51 -15.11 18.34
CA GLN A 84 20.15 -14.16 19.41
C GLN A 84 18.71 -13.63 19.26
N ARG A 85 18.25 -13.38 18.03
CA ARG A 85 16.87 -12.98 17.76
C ARG A 85 15.89 -14.10 18.11
N GLU A 86 16.19 -15.32 17.71
CA GLU A 86 15.37 -16.49 18.03
C GLU A 86 15.19 -16.65 19.54
N LEU A 87 16.29 -16.63 20.31
CA LEU A 87 16.25 -16.65 21.78
C LEU A 87 15.46 -15.48 22.37
N THR A 88 15.53 -14.30 21.75
CA THR A 88 14.74 -13.14 22.17
C THR A 88 13.25 -13.38 21.93
N TYR A 89 12.87 -13.91 20.78
CA TYR A 89 11.48 -14.26 20.48
C TYR A 89 10.95 -15.35 21.41
N ASP A 90 11.77 -16.34 21.77
CA ASP A 90 11.41 -17.36 22.76
C ASP A 90 11.13 -16.74 24.12
N GLY A 91 11.99 -15.82 24.56
CA GLY A 91 11.79 -15.04 25.78
C GLY A 91 10.50 -14.21 25.74
N LEU A 92 10.22 -13.55 24.61
CA LEU A 92 9.00 -12.77 24.42
C LEU A 92 7.75 -13.66 24.42
N ARG A 93 7.79 -14.83 23.77
CA ARG A 93 6.70 -15.82 23.79
C ARG A 93 6.44 -16.33 25.21
N ALA A 94 7.49 -16.65 25.97
CA ALA A 94 7.37 -17.06 27.35
C ALA A 94 6.81 -15.94 28.26
N ALA A 95 7.18 -14.68 28.02
CA ALA A 95 6.62 -13.53 28.72
C ALA A 95 5.13 -13.32 28.40
N ALA A 96 4.77 -13.43 27.12
CA ALA A 96 3.39 -13.32 26.66
C ALA A 96 2.50 -14.43 27.25
N ALA A 97 2.99 -15.67 27.33
CA ALA A 97 2.29 -16.79 27.99
C ALA A 97 2.04 -16.53 29.49
N LYS A 98 2.88 -15.70 30.14
CA LYS A 98 2.68 -15.22 31.52
C LYS A 98 1.79 -13.97 31.60
N GLY A 99 1.14 -13.57 30.51
CA GLY A 99 0.28 -12.39 30.44
C GLY A 99 1.02 -11.05 30.39
N ARG A 100 2.35 -11.03 30.22
CA ARG A 100 3.11 -9.79 30.08
C ARG A 100 3.00 -9.28 28.65
N LYS A 101 2.42 -8.09 28.48
CA LYS A 101 2.35 -7.39 27.20
C LYS A 101 3.49 -6.37 27.11
N GLY A 102 4.32 -6.47 26.06
CA GLY A 102 5.35 -5.47 25.77
C GLY A 102 4.77 -4.18 25.18
N GLY A 103 5.64 -3.17 25.01
CA GLY A 103 5.28 -1.88 24.39
C GLY A 103 5.08 -0.76 25.40
N ARG A 104 4.68 0.41 24.89
CA ARG A 104 4.44 1.61 25.71
C ARG A 104 3.20 1.39 26.60
N PRO A 105 3.26 1.68 27.91
CA PRO A 105 2.08 1.65 28.77
C PRO A 105 0.95 2.54 28.25
N PRO A 106 -0.32 2.14 28.39
CA PRO A 106 -1.44 2.98 27.98
C PRO A 106 -1.45 4.29 28.76
N ALA A 107 -1.80 5.39 28.09
CA ALA A 107 -1.82 6.72 28.68
C ALA A 107 -2.92 6.90 29.73
N LEU A 108 -3.97 6.07 29.68
CA LEU A 108 -5.02 5.97 30.67
C LEU A 108 -4.90 4.60 31.36
N THR A 109 -4.91 4.58 32.69
CA THR A 109 -4.81 3.38 33.51
C THR A 109 -6.18 2.97 34.05
N GLY A 110 -6.32 1.75 34.57
CA GLY A 110 -7.61 1.08 34.84
C GLY A 110 -8.70 1.97 35.46
N GLU A 111 -8.41 2.62 36.60
CA GLU A 111 -9.39 3.49 37.28
C GLU A 111 -9.77 4.71 36.41
N THR A 112 -8.78 5.37 35.82
CA THR A 112 -9.02 6.52 34.93
C THR A 112 -9.81 6.11 33.68
N VAL A 113 -9.55 4.91 33.13
CA VAL A 113 -10.32 4.36 32.00
C VAL A 113 -11.77 4.17 32.41
N THR A 114 -12.05 3.63 33.60
CA THR A 114 -13.43 3.48 34.07
C THR A 114 -14.13 4.82 34.22
N THR A 115 -13.47 5.84 34.81
CA THR A 115 -14.02 7.19 34.93
C THR A 115 -14.33 7.81 33.56
N VAL A 116 -13.38 7.71 32.61
CA VAL A 116 -13.54 8.23 31.25
C VAL A 116 -14.71 7.55 30.54
N ARG A 117 -14.86 6.23 30.68
CA ARG A 117 -15.96 5.47 30.08
C ARG A 117 -17.31 5.85 30.66
N THR A 118 -17.43 5.96 31.98
CA THR A 118 -18.68 6.40 32.63
C THR A 118 -19.07 7.80 32.19
N ALA A 119 -18.12 8.74 32.24
CA ALA A 119 -18.37 10.12 31.83
C ALA A 119 -18.74 10.21 30.33
N PHE A 120 -18.17 9.36 29.48
CA PHE A 120 -18.55 9.26 28.07
C PHE A 120 -20.00 8.78 27.89
N LEU A 121 -20.42 7.75 28.64
CA LEU A 121 -21.80 7.25 28.63
C LEU A 121 -22.81 8.29 29.15
N GLU A 122 -22.39 9.17 30.06
CA GLU A 122 -23.16 10.33 30.53
C GLU A 122 -23.23 11.49 29.50
N GLY A 123 -22.65 11.31 28.30
CA GLY A 123 -22.73 12.26 27.18
C GLY A 123 -21.58 13.25 27.10
N ARG A 124 -20.50 13.09 27.88
CA ARG A 124 -19.32 13.97 27.78
C ARG A 124 -18.56 13.73 26.48
N SER A 125 -18.17 14.82 25.82
CA SER A 125 -17.40 14.72 24.58
C SER A 125 -15.97 14.21 24.79
N ILE A 126 -15.44 13.45 23.82
CA ILE A 126 -14.04 12.99 23.78
C ILE A 126 -13.04 14.14 23.97
N ALA A 127 -13.34 15.32 23.41
CA ALA A 127 -12.48 16.49 23.52
C ALA A 127 -12.47 17.10 24.92
N ALA A 128 -13.56 17.01 25.68
CA ALA A 128 -13.61 17.45 27.06
C ALA A 128 -12.79 16.50 27.96
N LEU A 129 -13.03 15.19 27.82
CA LEU A 129 -12.32 14.14 28.56
C LEU A 129 -10.80 14.17 28.32
N ALA A 130 -10.37 14.40 27.07
CA ALA A 130 -8.95 14.50 26.74
C ALA A 130 -8.25 15.66 27.47
N ARG A 131 -8.93 16.82 27.58
CA ARG A 131 -8.38 18.00 28.27
C ARG A 131 -8.32 17.80 29.78
N GLU A 132 -9.37 17.25 30.36
CA GLU A 132 -9.48 16.98 31.79
C GLU A 132 -8.40 16.00 32.27
N HIS A 133 -8.17 14.93 31.51
CA HIS A 133 -7.18 13.91 31.87
C HIS A 133 -5.78 14.19 31.30
N HIS A 134 -5.55 15.35 30.68
CA HIS A 134 -4.28 15.74 30.07
C HIS A 134 -3.69 14.70 29.09
N VAL A 135 -4.56 14.04 28.32
CA VAL A 135 -4.18 13.04 27.31
C VAL A 135 -4.61 13.47 25.92
N SER A 136 -4.11 12.78 24.89
CA SER A 136 -4.57 13.01 23.53
C SER A 136 -6.02 12.52 23.34
N ARG A 137 -6.74 13.12 22.39
CA ARG A 137 -8.08 12.62 21.97
C ARG A 137 -8.03 11.16 21.51
N GLY A 138 -6.91 10.76 20.89
CA GLY A 138 -6.68 9.38 20.47
C GLY A 138 -6.66 8.40 21.64
N ALA A 139 -6.01 8.76 22.76
CA ALA A 139 -5.98 7.92 23.96
C ALA A 139 -7.39 7.71 24.56
N VAL A 140 -8.20 8.77 24.61
CA VAL A 140 -9.61 8.67 25.04
C VAL A 140 -10.41 7.82 24.07
N ARG A 141 -10.25 8.04 22.75
CA ARG A 141 -10.95 7.26 21.72
C ARG A 141 -10.65 5.77 21.83
N THR A 142 -9.39 5.39 22.03
CA THR A 142 -9.00 4.00 22.28
C THR A 142 -9.63 3.42 23.55
N ALA A 143 -9.84 4.23 24.59
CA ALA A 143 -10.43 3.77 25.85
C ALA A 143 -11.96 3.56 25.78
N VAL A 144 -12.64 4.21 24.84
CA VAL A 144 -14.10 4.11 24.63
C VAL A 144 -14.46 3.46 23.29
N ASP A 145 -13.51 2.83 22.60
CA ASP A 145 -13.65 2.37 21.22
C ASP A 145 -14.84 1.41 21.03
N ASP A 146 -15.04 0.52 22.00
CA ASP A 146 -16.16 -0.42 22.10
C ASP A 146 -17.51 0.23 22.51
N LEU A 147 -17.48 1.46 23.04
CA LEU A 147 -18.65 2.25 23.39
C LEU A 147 -19.01 3.27 22.32
N LEU A 148 -18.10 3.54 21.37
CA LEU A 148 -18.45 4.31 20.21
C LEU A 148 -19.54 3.53 19.49
N PRO A 149 -20.68 4.15 19.15
CA PRO A 149 -21.56 3.53 18.18
C PRO A 149 -20.69 3.21 16.98
N GLU A 150 -20.61 1.92 16.60
CA GLU A 150 -20.19 1.58 15.26
C GLU A 150 -21.01 2.51 14.39
N HIS A 151 -20.36 3.50 13.79
CA HIS A 151 -20.91 4.04 12.58
C HIS A 151 -20.73 2.89 11.58
N VAL A 152 -21.55 1.83 11.71
CA VAL A 152 -22.32 1.40 10.55
C VAL A 152 -22.89 2.72 10.11
N ALA A 153 -22.29 3.28 9.05
CA ALA A 153 -22.99 4.23 8.26
C ALA A 153 -24.23 3.49 7.74
N ALA A 154 -25.25 3.37 8.58
CA ALA A 154 -26.60 3.66 8.21
C ALA A 154 -26.69 5.20 8.05
N ALA A 155 -25.75 5.78 7.29
CA ALA A 155 -26.22 6.60 6.21
C ALA A 155 -27.19 5.66 5.48
N GLU A 156 -28.46 6.03 5.39
CA GLU A 156 -29.14 5.76 4.15
C GLU A 156 -28.09 6.01 3.06
N GLU A 157 -27.74 4.98 2.29
CA GLU A 157 -26.94 5.15 1.09
C GLU A 157 -27.72 6.15 0.23
N THR A 158 -27.51 7.44 0.49
CA THR A 158 -27.48 8.42 -0.56
C THR A 158 -26.10 8.14 -1.15
N PRO A 159 -26.01 7.39 -2.26
CA PRO A 159 -24.72 7.21 -2.89
C PRO A 159 -24.16 8.61 -3.12
N ALA A 160 -22.88 8.80 -2.79
CA ALA A 160 -22.17 10.02 -3.14
C ALA A 160 -22.57 10.37 -4.59
N PRO A 161 -22.97 11.62 -4.89
CA PRO A 161 -23.57 11.96 -6.18
C PRO A 161 -22.63 11.49 -7.28
N GLU A 162 -23.02 10.44 -8.01
CA GLU A 162 -22.16 9.88 -9.04
C GLU A 162 -21.97 10.98 -10.08
N LEU A 163 -20.72 11.40 -10.30
CA LEU A 163 -20.44 12.43 -11.28
C LEU A 163 -20.93 11.94 -12.65
N PRO A 164 -21.75 12.75 -13.37
CA PRO A 164 -22.31 12.31 -14.63
C PRO A 164 -21.19 12.08 -15.65
N VAL A 165 -21.25 10.94 -16.33
CA VAL A 165 -20.29 10.58 -17.38
C VAL A 165 -20.99 10.65 -18.72
N THR A 166 -20.28 11.12 -19.74
CA THR A 166 -20.79 11.17 -21.10
C THR A 166 -20.36 9.91 -21.86
N LEU A 167 -21.32 9.08 -22.27
CA LEU A 167 -21.09 7.94 -23.14
C LEU A 167 -21.79 8.11 -24.49
N ASP A 168 -21.09 7.72 -25.56
CA ASP A 168 -21.71 7.58 -26.87
C ASP A 168 -22.46 6.23 -26.90
N MET A 169 -23.77 6.25 -27.14
CA MET A 169 -24.61 5.07 -27.31
C MET A 169 -24.88 4.84 -28.81
N PRO A 170 -24.73 3.62 -29.35
CA PRO A 170 -25.08 3.33 -30.74
C PRO A 170 -26.57 3.56 -31.03
N GLY A 171 -26.91 4.14 -32.19
CA GLY A 171 -28.30 4.51 -32.53
C GLY A 171 -29.29 3.35 -32.46
N LYS A 172 -28.89 2.13 -32.82
CA LYS A 172 -29.77 0.94 -32.70
C LYS A 172 -30.15 0.61 -31.25
N VAL A 173 -29.27 0.92 -30.29
CA VAL A 173 -29.54 0.76 -28.85
C VAL A 173 -30.49 1.87 -28.39
N ALA A 174 -30.24 3.11 -28.82
CA ALA A 174 -31.10 4.25 -28.52
C ALA A 174 -32.52 4.08 -29.08
N ASP A 175 -32.66 3.60 -30.32
CA ASP A 175 -33.95 3.35 -30.97
C ASP A 175 -34.76 2.28 -30.21
N PHE A 176 -34.09 1.21 -29.77
CA PHE A 176 -34.72 0.18 -28.94
C PHE A 176 -35.19 0.74 -27.59
N LEU A 177 -34.32 1.47 -26.89
CA LEU A 177 -34.64 2.03 -25.57
C LEU A 177 -35.79 3.04 -25.59
N ARG A 178 -35.95 3.82 -26.68
CA ARG A 178 -37.09 4.73 -26.84
C ARG A 178 -38.43 4.01 -26.92
N SER A 179 -38.44 2.74 -27.33
CA SER A 179 -39.63 1.89 -27.36
C SER A 179 -39.80 1.02 -26.11
N ALA A 180 -38.83 1.04 -25.18
CA ALA A 180 -38.83 0.23 -23.98
C ALA A 180 -39.49 0.94 -22.79
N GLU A 181 -39.95 0.16 -21.81
CA GLU A 181 -40.43 0.70 -20.53
C GLU A 181 -39.25 1.12 -19.66
N LEU A 182 -39.08 2.45 -19.52
CA LEU A 182 -38.03 3.09 -18.76
C LEU A 182 -38.59 3.87 -17.56
N ASP A 183 -37.78 3.99 -16.52
CA ASP A 183 -38.05 4.90 -15.41
C ASP A 183 -37.92 6.38 -15.84
N ALA A 184 -38.26 7.30 -14.94
CA ALA A 184 -38.25 8.73 -15.25
C ALA A 184 -36.83 9.29 -15.51
N VAL A 185 -35.80 8.72 -14.87
CA VAL A 185 -34.41 9.19 -14.93
C VAL A 185 -33.75 8.69 -16.23
N GLU A 186 -33.92 7.41 -16.55
CA GLU A 186 -33.52 6.76 -17.80
C GLU A 186 -34.11 7.49 -19.01
N ARG A 187 -35.42 7.81 -18.98
CA ARG A 187 -36.10 8.54 -20.06
C ARG A 187 -35.53 9.95 -20.23
N THR A 188 -35.37 10.68 -19.12
CA THR A 188 -34.80 12.03 -19.14
C THR A 188 -33.37 12.03 -19.72
N ALA A 189 -32.54 11.05 -19.37
CA ALA A 189 -31.18 10.92 -19.89
C ALA A 189 -31.15 10.69 -21.42
N LEU A 190 -32.09 9.91 -21.96
CA LEU A 190 -32.20 9.68 -23.40
C LEU A 190 -32.73 10.91 -24.15
N ASP A 191 -33.70 11.62 -23.57
CA ASP A 191 -34.31 12.81 -24.16
C ASP A 191 -33.33 13.99 -24.20
N GLN A 192 -32.47 14.11 -23.18
CA GLN A 192 -31.38 15.09 -23.13
C GLN A 192 -30.17 14.71 -23.99
N GLY A 193 -30.15 13.48 -24.54
CA GLY A 193 -29.04 12.99 -25.34
C GLY A 193 -28.88 13.72 -26.68
N VAL A 194 -27.64 14.02 -27.06
CA VAL A 194 -27.34 14.72 -28.32
C VAL A 194 -27.07 13.71 -29.43
N THR A 195 -27.82 13.79 -30.53
CA THR A 195 -27.59 12.91 -31.69
C THR A 195 -26.41 13.40 -32.53
N VAL A 196 -25.44 12.51 -32.78
CA VAL A 196 -24.28 12.76 -33.64
C VAL A 196 -24.35 11.82 -34.84
N ARG A 197 -24.49 12.36 -36.04
CA ARG A 197 -24.56 11.56 -37.28
C ARG A 197 -23.17 11.04 -37.67
N ARG A 198 -23.05 9.74 -37.93
CA ARG A 198 -21.83 9.09 -38.43
C ARG A 198 -22.17 8.09 -39.54
N GLY A 199 -21.94 8.46 -40.79
CA GLY A 199 -22.21 7.60 -41.95
C GLY A 199 -23.69 7.22 -42.10
N GLN A 200 -24.00 5.94 -42.37
CA GLN A 200 -25.36 5.39 -42.50
C GLN A 200 -26.08 5.20 -41.14
N GLY A 201 -25.68 5.90 -40.08
CA GLY A 201 -26.26 5.78 -38.75
C GLY A 201 -25.95 6.97 -37.84
N TYR A 202 -26.34 6.86 -36.58
CA TYR A 202 -26.09 7.88 -35.58
C TYR A 202 -25.62 7.26 -34.25
N THR A 203 -24.96 8.07 -33.44
CA THR A 203 -24.65 7.79 -32.03
C THR A 203 -25.36 8.82 -31.17
N LEU A 204 -26.03 8.38 -30.12
CA LEU A 204 -26.65 9.24 -29.13
C LEU A 204 -25.65 9.49 -27.99
N ARG A 205 -25.21 10.72 -27.79
CA ARG A 205 -24.34 11.10 -26.68
C ARG A 205 -25.17 11.36 -25.44
N VAL A 206 -25.09 10.48 -24.47
CA VAL A 206 -25.89 10.52 -23.23
C VAL A 206 -24.96 10.89 -22.08
N THR A 207 -25.35 11.89 -21.29
CA THR A 207 -24.61 12.32 -20.09
C THR A 207 -25.46 12.02 -18.87
N ALA A 208 -25.10 10.99 -18.11
CA ALA A 208 -25.87 10.53 -16.97
C ALA A 208 -24.96 9.89 -15.91
N ALA A 209 -25.53 9.64 -14.73
CA ALA A 209 -24.85 8.88 -13.69
C ALA A 209 -24.47 7.46 -14.20
N PRO A 210 -23.29 6.91 -13.85
CA PRO A 210 -22.88 5.55 -14.15
C PRO A 210 -23.96 4.48 -13.87
N SER A 211 -24.71 4.61 -12.78
CA SER A 211 -25.86 3.77 -12.42
C SER A 211 -26.94 3.76 -13.51
N VAL A 212 -27.30 4.94 -14.04
CA VAL A 212 -28.29 5.08 -15.13
C VAL A 212 -27.77 4.42 -16.41
N HIS A 213 -26.48 4.55 -16.72
CA HIS A 213 -25.88 3.86 -17.88
C HIS A 213 -25.95 2.32 -17.75
N ARG A 214 -25.73 1.78 -16.53
CA ARG A 214 -25.85 0.35 -16.23
C ARG A 214 -27.30 -0.14 -16.29
N GLN A 215 -28.25 0.67 -15.82
CA GLN A 215 -29.69 0.37 -15.93
C GLN A 215 -30.13 0.32 -17.40
N LEU A 216 -29.79 1.33 -18.20
CA LEU A 216 -30.05 1.35 -19.65
C LEU A 216 -29.43 0.14 -20.38
N LEU A 217 -28.23 -0.30 -19.99
CA LEU A 217 -27.62 -1.51 -20.54
C LEU A 217 -28.42 -2.77 -20.18
N THR A 218 -28.87 -2.88 -18.93
CA THR A 218 -29.72 -3.98 -18.45
C THR A 218 -31.02 -4.05 -19.25
N ARG A 219 -31.65 -2.90 -19.55
CA ARG A 219 -32.86 -2.83 -20.38
C ARG A 219 -32.65 -3.37 -21.80
N CYS A 220 -31.42 -3.34 -22.31
CA CYS A 220 -31.06 -3.85 -23.63
C CYS A 220 -30.87 -5.38 -23.70
N GLN A 221 -31.07 -6.11 -22.59
CA GLN A 221 -30.96 -7.58 -22.54
C GLN A 221 -31.71 -8.32 -23.68
N PRO A 222 -32.93 -7.92 -24.09
CA PRO A 222 -33.66 -8.59 -25.17
C PRO A 222 -32.98 -8.53 -26.55
N LEU A 223 -32.05 -7.60 -26.78
CA LEU A 223 -31.33 -7.47 -28.06
C LEU A 223 -30.37 -8.63 -28.35
N ASP A 224 -30.02 -9.47 -27.35
CA ASP A 224 -29.18 -10.65 -27.55
C ASP A 224 -29.93 -11.81 -28.25
N GLY A 225 -31.26 -11.73 -28.30
CA GLY A 225 -32.15 -12.81 -28.71
C GLY A 225 -32.70 -13.58 -27.53
N GLY A 226 -33.97 -13.96 -27.62
CA GLY A 226 -34.69 -14.78 -26.65
C GLY A 226 -35.65 -15.73 -27.36
N HIS A 227 -36.40 -16.54 -26.61
CA HIS A 227 -37.28 -17.58 -27.17
C HIS A 227 -38.34 -17.07 -28.17
N ASP A 228 -38.72 -15.79 -28.11
CA ASP A 228 -39.79 -15.21 -28.95
C ASP A 228 -39.36 -14.05 -29.89
N LEU A 229 -38.06 -13.70 -29.96
CA LEU A 229 -37.57 -12.61 -30.82
C LEU A 229 -36.28 -13.00 -31.58
N PRO A 230 -36.27 -12.95 -32.93
CA PRO A 230 -35.09 -13.29 -33.71
C PRO A 230 -33.97 -12.26 -33.50
N ALA A 231 -32.79 -12.74 -33.11
CA ALA A 231 -31.63 -11.89 -32.87
C ALA A 231 -31.10 -11.25 -34.16
N VAL A 232 -31.26 -9.93 -34.31
CA VAL A 232 -30.69 -9.20 -35.46
C VAL A 232 -29.18 -9.01 -35.22
N PRO A 233 -28.28 -9.53 -36.08
CA PRO A 233 -26.83 -9.45 -35.85
C PRO A 233 -26.32 -8.03 -35.60
N ALA A 234 -26.91 -7.05 -36.26
CA ALA A 234 -26.52 -5.66 -36.15
C ALA A 234 -26.99 -4.98 -34.85
N GLN A 235 -28.05 -5.48 -34.20
CA GLN A 235 -28.49 -5.02 -32.88
C GLN A 235 -27.60 -5.60 -31.77
N ARG A 236 -27.23 -6.89 -31.87
CA ARG A 236 -26.27 -7.53 -30.97
C ARG A 236 -24.92 -6.83 -30.96
N LYS A 237 -24.39 -6.51 -32.15
CA LYS A 237 -23.15 -5.74 -32.27
C LYS A 237 -23.27 -4.38 -31.57
N ALA A 238 -24.37 -3.66 -31.82
CA ALA A 238 -24.61 -2.35 -31.23
C ALA A 238 -24.71 -2.40 -29.70
N ARG A 239 -25.35 -3.42 -29.12
CA ARG A 239 -25.37 -3.61 -27.67
C ARG A 239 -24.00 -3.92 -27.10
N ARG A 240 -23.24 -4.84 -27.71
CA ARG A 240 -21.86 -5.16 -27.26
C ARG A 240 -20.95 -3.93 -27.27
N ASP A 241 -21.09 -3.09 -28.30
CA ASP A 241 -20.36 -1.82 -28.38
C ASP A 241 -20.73 -0.86 -27.23
N TYR A 242 -21.99 -0.88 -26.76
CA TYR A 242 -22.43 -0.09 -25.62
C TYR A 242 -21.99 -0.71 -24.28
N GLU A 243 -22.10 -2.03 -24.14
CA GLU A 243 -21.62 -2.80 -22.98
C GLU A 243 -20.13 -2.54 -22.71
N ASN A 244 -19.30 -2.58 -23.75
CA ASN A 244 -17.88 -2.28 -23.66
C ASN A 244 -17.59 -0.85 -23.16
N ARG A 245 -18.50 0.12 -23.42
CA ARG A 245 -18.35 1.52 -22.95
C ARG A 245 -18.83 1.68 -21.51
N VAL A 246 -19.86 0.94 -21.12
CA VAL A 246 -20.36 0.94 -19.74
C VAL A 246 -19.41 0.19 -18.81
N SER A 247 -18.78 -0.90 -19.27
CA SER A 247 -17.81 -1.67 -18.48
C SER A 247 -16.52 -0.90 -18.17
N THR A 248 -16.16 0.09 -19.00
CA THR A 248 -15.02 0.99 -18.72
C THR A 248 -15.26 1.98 -17.59
N LEU A 249 -16.48 2.10 -17.05
CA LEU A 249 -16.81 3.06 -16.00
C LEU A 249 -16.24 2.71 -14.61
N ALA A 250 -15.70 1.50 -14.39
CA ALA A 250 -15.24 0.95 -13.10
C ALA A 250 -16.29 1.02 -11.94
N PRO A 251 -16.23 0.12 -10.95
CA PRO A 251 -16.95 0.30 -9.69
C PRO A 251 -16.28 1.35 -8.79
#